data_AF-A0A833G3F5-F1
#
_entry.id   AF-A0A833G3F5-F1
#
_cell.length_a   1.000
_cell.length_b   1.000
_cell.length_c   1.000
_cell.angle_alpha   90.00
_cell.angle_beta   90.00
_cell.angle_gamma   90.00
#
_symmetry.space_group_name_H-M   'P 1'
#
loop_
_entity.id
_entity.type
_entity.pdbx_description
1 polymer ?
#
loop_
_entity_poly.entity_id
_entity_poly.type
_entity_poly.pdbx_seq_one_letter_code
_entity_poly.pdbx_strand_id
1 'polypeptide(L)'
;MTRLLTPVVLALALSAAAFSPSAAQSVVRPGAMMGMMGGGCPMIGMMGQGIMGAGMMGPGTWGPWGPGMTGRQPRMDAIVGGRLAYLEGELDITDAQTEAWKAYAEAVGARVDLMQGMWQSMIGAMRQGTAIERMDARIASMESMLEAMKALKPATEKLYAVLTDEQKKVADQLIGMDCGAM
;
A
#
# COMPACT_ATOMS: atom_id res chain seq x y z
N MET A 1 46.93 69.67 -23.39
CA MET A 1 46.49 70.58 -24.47
C MET A 1 46.68 69.85 -25.80
N THR A 2 45.73 70.01 -26.72
CA THR A 2 45.74 69.60 -28.15
C THR A 2 45.72 68.08 -28.45
N ARG A 3 44.55 67.51 -28.84
CA ARG A 3 43.99 67.36 -30.22
C ARG A 3 44.66 66.16 -30.94
N LEU A 4 44.03 65.26 -31.70
CA LEU A 4 42.73 65.17 -32.38
C LEU A 4 42.72 63.81 -33.14
N LEU A 5 41.52 63.32 -33.51
CA LEU A 5 41.20 62.48 -34.69
C LEU A 5 41.42 60.96 -34.65
N THR A 6 40.32 60.24 -34.48
CA THR A 6 40.01 58.94 -35.09
C THR A 6 39.92 59.04 -36.63
N PRO A 7 40.18 57.92 -37.33
CA PRO A 7 39.18 57.43 -38.27
C PRO A 7 38.88 55.94 -38.14
N VAL A 8 37.63 55.65 -38.49
CA VAL A 8 36.96 54.35 -38.58
C VAL A 8 37.48 53.54 -39.77
N VAL A 9 37.70 52.24 -39.59
CA VAL A 9 37.63 51.27 -40.71
C VAL A 9 36.75 50.11 -40.26
N LEU A 10 35.62 49.99 -40.95
CA LEU A 10 34.62 48.94 -40.85
C LEU A 10 34.95 47.92 -41.97
N ALA A 11 35.10 46.64 -41.64
CA ALA A 11 35.18 45.58 -42.66
C ALA A 11 34.57 44.26 -42.17
N LEU A 12 33.30 44.12 -42.53
CA LEU A 12 32.57 42.95 -43.04
C LEU A 12 32.89 41.53 -42.52
N ALA A 13 31.83 40.93 -41.96
CA ALA A 13 31.68 39.55 -41.55
C ALA A 13 31.69 38.55 -42.72
N LEU A 14 32.23 37.36 -42.46
CA LEU A 14 31.93 36.12 -43.19
C LEU A 14 31.56 35.04 -42.19
N SER A 15 30.28 34.66 -42.21
CA SER A 15 29.69 33.59 -41.41
C SER A 15 30.11 32.22 -41.97
N ALA A 16 30.65 31.35 -41.12
CA ALA A 16 30.71 29.91 -41.37
C ALA A 16 29.82 29.21 -40.35
N ALA A 17 28.64 28.80 -40.80
CA ALA A 17 27.78 27.87 -40.09
C ALA A 17 28.43 26.49 -40.09
N ALA A 18 28.71 25.95 -38.90
CA ALA A 18 28.94 24.53 -38.71
C ALA A 18 27.87 24.01 -37.76
N PHE A 19 26.74 23.60 -38.34
CA PHE A 19 25.75 22.79 -37.66
C PHE A 19 26.13 21.32 -37.78
N SER A 20 26.05 20.65 -36.63
CA SER A 20 25.80 19.21 -36.43
C SER A 20 27.00 18.25 -36.57
N PRO A 21 27.04 17.14 -35.79
CA PRO A 21 25.87 16.41 -35.31
C PRO A 21 25.84 16.03 -33.82
N SER A 22 24.59 15.89 -33.39
CA SER A 22 24.12 15.06 -32.29
C SER A 22 24.80 13.69 -32.26
N ALA A 23 25.53 13.44 -31.18
CA ALA A 23 25.60 12.14 -30.52
C ALA A 23 25.73 12.41 -29.03
N ALA A 24 24.71 13.07 -28.46
CA ALA A 24 24.51 13.06 -27.02
C ALA A 24 24.37 11.59 -26.62
N GLN A 25 25.43 11.09 -26.00
CA GLN A 25 25.51 9.78 -25.39
C GLN A 25 24.26 9.60 -24.54
N SER A 26 23.38 8.68 -24.95
CA SER A 26 22.34 8.16 -24.09
C SER A 26 23.02 7.36 -22.98
N VAL A 27 23.52 8.08 -21.98
CA VAL A 27 23.79 7.54 -20.66
C VAL A 27 22.48 6.92 -20.21
N VAL A 28 22.40 5.60 -20.32
CA VAL A 28 21.40 4.78 -19.63
C VAL A 28 21.63 5.05 -18.14
N ARG A 29 20.90 6.02 -17.60
CA ARG A 29 20.80 6.24 -16.16
C ARG A 29 20.07 5.01 -15.60
N PRO A 30 20.69 4.19 -14.74
CA PRO A 30 19.94 3.20 -13.97
C PRO A 30 19.17 3.97 -12.91
N GLY A 31 17.90 4.28 -13.19
CA GLY A 31 17.07 5.02 -12.24
C GLY A 31 16.00 5.86 -12.91
N ALA A 32 15.08 5.21 -13.63
CA ALA A 32 13.81 5.82 -14.01
C ALA A 32 12.77 4.72 -14.28
N MET A 33 12.52 3.87 -13.29
CA MET A 33 11.29 3.08 -13.22
C MET A 33 10.41 3.63 -12.08
N MET A 34 10.27 4.96 -12.03
CA MET A 34 9.40 5.64 -11.08
C MET A 34 8.04 5.84 -11.75
N GLY A 35 7.20 4.82 -11.66
CA GLY A 35 5.88 4.79 -12.26
C GLY A 35 5.04 3.60 -11.82
N MET A 36 5.23 3.12 -10.58
CA MET A 36 4.37 2.12 -9.94
C MET A 36 3.55 2.82 -8.85
N MET A 37 2.67 3.73 -9.28
CA MET A 37 1.68 4.35 -8.41
C MET A 37 0.36 3.61 -8.61
N GLY A 38 0.23 2.48 -7.93
CA GLY A 38 -0.99 1.67 -7.87
C GLY A 38 -0.86 0.74 -6.67
N GLY A 39 -1.68 0.98 -5.65
CA GLY A 39 -1.58 0.33 -4.34
C GLY A 39 -1.31 -1.17 -4.41
N GLY A 40 -0.23 -1.59 -3.76
CA GLY A 40 0.18 -2.97 -3.62
C GLY A 40 1.45 -3.01 -2.78
N CYS A 41 1.37 -3.72 -1.66
CA CYS A 41 2.38 -3.85 -0.61
C CYS A 41 3.82 -3.96 -1.14
N PRO A 42 4.82 -3.31 -0.50
CA PRO A 42 6.21 -3.59 -0.80
C PRO A 42 6.53 -4.99 -0.26
N MET A 43 6.75 -5.94 -1.18
CA MET A 43 7.33 -7.25 -0.87
C MET A 43 8.78 -7.03 -0.42
N ILE A 44 8.97 -6.79 0.88
CA ILE A 44 10.28 -6.88 1.53
C ILE A 44 10.69 -8.35 1.52
N GLY A 45 11.83 -8.66 0.85
CA GLY A 45 12.68 -9.75 1.33
C GLY A 45 12.86 -11.01 0.49
N MET A 46 12.82 -10.97 -0.85
CA MET A 46 13.38 -12.09 -1.64
C MET A 46 14.45 -11.62 -2.63
N MET A 47 15.53 -11.06 -2.08
CA MET A 47 16.80 -10.93 -2.80
C MET A 47 17.65 -12.15 -2.45
N GLY A 48 17.87 -13.07 -3.39
CA GLY A 48 18.81 -14.16 -3.16
C GLY A 48 18.74 -15.30 -4.17
N GLN A 49 19.76 -15.35 -5.02
CA GLN A 49 20.16 -16.47 -5.89
C GLN A 49 19.31 -16.75 -7.13
N GLY A 50 19.98 -16.55 -8.27
CA GLY A 50 19.46 -16.86 -9.58
C GLY A 50 19.24 -18.36 -9.78
N ILE A 51 18.15 -18.66 -10.47
CA ILE A 51 18.01 -19.83 -11.33
C ILE A 51 17.41 -19.33 -12.64
N MET A 52 18.28 -19.09 -13.61
CA MET A 52 17.91 -19.21 -15.02
C MET A 52 17.60 -20.69 -15.26
N GLY A 53 16.33 -21.02 -15.39
CA GLY A 53 15.87 -22.38 -15.66
C GLY A 53 14.66 -22.32 -16.58
N ALA A 54 14.93 -22.49 -17.88
CA ALA A 54 13.92 -22.65 -18.91
C ALA A 54 12.93 -23.77 -18.56
N GLY A 55 11.65 -23.54 -18.87
CA GLY A 55 10.68 -24.62 -19.08
C GLY A 55 9.87 -25.04 -17.86
N MET A 56 8.90 -24.20 -17.44
CA MET A 56 7.67 -24.71 -16.81
C MET A 56 6.52 -23.69 -16.88
N MET A 57 6.19 -23.16 -18.06
CA MET A 57 4.90 -22.50 -18.27
C MET A 57 3.85 -23.52 -18.70
N GLY A 58 3.37 -24.31 -17.73
CA GLY A 58 2.09 -25.01 -17.88
C GLY A 58 0.93 -24.00 -17.77
N PRO A 59 -0.16 -24.15 -18.53
CA PRO A 59 -1.29 -23.24 -18.48
C PRO A 59 -2.11 -23.54 -17.22
N GLY A 60 -1.82 -22.90 -16.09
CA GLY A 60 -2.57 -23.23 -14.87
C GLY A 60 -2.29 -22.45 -13.58
N THR A 61 -1.35 -21.52 -13.52
CA THR A 61 -0.99 -20.87 -12.25
C THR A 61 -0.93 -19.36 -12.40
N TRP A 62 -2.10 -18.74 -12.54
CA TRP A 62 -2.24 -17.30 -12.40
C TRP A 62 -2.37 -16.95 -10.92
N GLY A 63 -1.25 -16.55 -10.32
CA GLY A 63 -1.20 -15.80 -9.06
C GLY A 63 -1.21 -16.64 -7.77
N PRO A 64 -1.14 -15.99 -6.60
CA PRO A 64 -1.19 -16.61 -5.26
C PRO A 64 -2.46 -17.44 -4.95
N TRP A 65 -3.30 -17.67 -5.96
CA TRP A 65 -4.61 -18.31 -5.91
C TRP A 65 -4.66 -19.48 -6.91
N GLY A 66 -3.60 -20.28 -6.94
CA GLY A 66 -3.57 -21.51 -7.75
C GLY A 66 -4.60 -22.55 -7.28
N PRO A 67 -4.99 -23.51 -8.13
CA PRO A 67 -6.11 -24.43 -7.87
C PRO A 67 -5.92 -25.41 -6.68
N GLY A 68 -4.83 -25.31 -5.93
CA GLY A 68 -4.50 -26.17 -4.78
C GLY A 68 -4.89 -25.62 -3.41
N MET A 69 -5.47 -24.41 -3.33
CA MET A 69 -5.87 -23.76 -2.06
C MET A 69 -7.37 -23.83 -1.77
N THR A 70 -8.09 -24.83 -2.30
CA THR A 70 -9.49 -25.07 -1.95
C THR A 70 -9.68 -25.81 -0.62
N GLY A 71 -8.59 -26.13 0.08
CA GLY A 71 -8.60 -26.76 1.40
C GLY A 71 -8.52 -25.72 2.52
N ARG A 72 -9.68 -25.23 2.97
CA ARG A 72 -9.87 -24.50 4.24
C ARG A 72 -9.16 -23.14 4.29
N GLN A 73 -9.71 -22.14 3.59
CA GLN A 73 -9.45 -20.76 3.98
C GLN A 73 -9.77 -20.65 5.48
N PRO A 74 -8.83 -20.16 6.32
CA PRO A 74 -9.15 -19.89 7.70
C PRO A 74 -10.34 -18.92 7.69
N ARG A 75 -11.40 -19.27 8.44
CA ARG A 75 -12.51 -18.35 8.56
C ARG A 75 -11.97 -17.06 9.20
N MET A 76 -12.36 -15.91 8.65
CA MET A 76 -11.81 -14.60 9.04
C MET A 76 -12.04 -14.29 10.53
N ASP A 77 -13.11 -14.81 11.11
CA ASP A 77 -13.39 -14.81 12.55
C ASP A 77 -12.27 -15.45 13.38
N ALA A 78 -11.75 -16.62 12.97
CA ALA A 78 -10.67 -17.32 13.69
C ALA A 78 -9.34 -16.58 13.60
N ILE A 79 -9.04 -15.96 12.46
CA ILE A 79 -7.83 -15.12 12.31
C ILE A 79 -7.93 -13.91 13.24
N VAL A 80 -9.08 -13.24 13.25
CA VAL A 80 -9.31 -12.03 14.05
C VAL A 80 -9.31 -12.36 15.54
N GLY A 81 -9.96 -13.45 15.95
CA GLY A 81 -9.93 -13.92 17.33
C GLY A 81 -8.50 -14.22 17.81
N GLY A 82 -7.69 -14.87 16.96
CA GLY A 82 -6.27 -15.11 17.25
C GLY A 82 -5.47 -13.81 17.37
N ARG A 83 -5.70 -12.83 16.49
CA ARG A 83 -5.03 -11.53 16.54
C ARG A 83 -5.43 -10.74 17.79
N LEU A 84 -6.71 -10.75 18.16
CA LEU A 84 -7.19 -10.12 19.38
C LEU A 84 -6.58 -10.77 20.61
N ALA A 85 -6.57 -12.10 20.70
CA ALA A 85 -5.94 -12.81 21.82
C ALA A 85 -4.43 -12.53 21.93
N TYR A 86 -3.72 -12.45 20.79
CA TYR A 86 -2.32 -12.03 20.77
C TYR A 86 -2.15 -10.61 21.30
N LEU A 87 -2.94 -9.66 20.79
CA LEU A 87 -2.86 -8.26 21.21
C LEU A 87 -3.23 -8.08 22.69
N GLU A 88 -4.20 -8.82 23.21
CA GLU A 88 -4.56 -8.83 24.64
C GLU A 88 -3.37 -9.24 25.52
N GLY A 89 -2.66 -10.29 25.11
CA GLY A 89 -1.47 -10.79 25.81
C GLY A 89 -0.29 -9.83 25.73
N GLU A 90 -0.02 -9.25 24.56
CA GLU A 90 1.08 -8.28 24.38
C GLU A 90 0.83 -6.98 25.15
N LEU A 91 -0.44 -6.56 25.26
CA LEU A 91 -0.82 -5.39 26.05
C LEU A 91 -0.88 -5.69 27.55
N ASP A 92 -0.78 -6.95 27.99
CA ASP A 92 -0.95 -7.35 29.40
C ASP A 92 -2.19 -6.68 30.02
N ILE A 93 -3.35 -6.87 29.38
CA ILE A 93 -4.60 -6.21 29.78
C ILE A 93 -4.95 -6.61 31.22
N THR A 94 -5.15 -5.60 32.06
CA THR A 94 -5.50 -5.79 33.48
C THR A 94 -7.01 -5.91 33.70
N ASP A 95 -7.43 -6.37 34.87
CA ASP A 95 -8.85 -6.41 35.28
C ASP A 95 -9.53 -5.03 35.15
N ALA A 96 -8.81 -3.96 35.49
CA ALA A 96 -9.32 -2.58 35.38
C ALA A 96 -9.53 -2.12 33.93
N GLN A 97 -8.85 -2.75 32.97
CA GLN A 97 -8.89 -2.40 31.54
C GLN A 97 -9.81 -3.32 30.72
N THR A 98 -10.26 -4.42 31.32
CA THR A 98 -11.02 -5.49 30.64
C THR A 98 -12.29 -4.98 29.94
N GLU A 99 -12.99 -4.01 30.53
CA GLU A 99 -14.20 -3.44 29.90
C GLU A 99 -13.87 -2.68 28.60
N ALA A 100 -12.83 -1.85 28.62
CA ALA A 100 -12.38 -1.11 27.44
C ALA A 100 -11.83 -2.05 26.36
N TRP A 101 -11.12 -3.10 26.77
CA TRP A 101 -10.65 -4.15 25.87
C TRP A 101 -11.80 -4.87 25.15
N LYS A 102 -12.84 -5.29 25.90
CA LYS A 102 -14.02 -5.95 25.30
C LYS A 102 -14.72 -5.06 24.29
N ALA A 103 -14.88 -3.78 24.59
CA ALA A 103 -15.48 -2.82 23.64
C ALA A 103 -14.64 -2.66 22.36
N TYR A 104 -13.32 -2.64 22.48
CA TYR A 104 -12.42 -2.65 21.32
C TYR A 104 -12.55 -3.94 20.50
N ALA A 105 -12.50 -5.11 21.16
CA ALA A 105 -12.63 -6.41 20.50
C ALA A 105 -13.96 -6.56 19.76
N GLU A 106 -15.07 -6.10 20.35
CA GLU A 106 -16.39 -6.06 19.71
C GLU A 106 -16.39 -5.18 18.46
N ALA A 107 -15.82 -3.97 18.54
CA ALA A 107 -15.72 -3.07 17.40
C ALA A 107 -14.87 -3.65 16.25
N VAL A 108 -13.78 -4.36 16.58
CA VAL A 108 -12.96 -5.08 15.60
C VAL A 108 -13.77 -6.22 14.95
N GLY A 109 -14.54 -6.98 15.74
CA GLY A 109 -15.43 -8.03 15.24
C GLY A 109 -16.48 -7.50 14.26
N ALA A 110 -17.17 -6.42 14.62
CA ALA A 110 -18.18 -5.80 13.75
C ALA A 110 -17.62 -5.33 12.40
N ARG A 111 -16.38 -4.79 12.39
CA ARG A 111 -15.69 -4.43 11.15
C ARG A 111 -15.41 -5.65 10.27
N VAL A 112 -15.06 -6.79 10.86
CA VAL A 112 -14.75 -8.03 10.12
C VAL A 112 -16.00 -8.58 9.42
N ASP A 113 -17.15 -8.55 10.07
CA ASP A 113 -18.42 -8.97 9.45
C ASP A 113 -18.76 -8.12 8.23
N LEU A 114 -18.56 -6.80 8.33
CA LEU A 114 -18.73 -5.86 7.22
C LEU A 114 -17.76 -6.17 6.07
N MET A 115 -16.48 -6.44 6.37
CA MET A 115 -15.49 -6.76 5.35
C MET A 115 -15.78 -8.10 4.65
N GLN A 116 -16.31 -9.10 5.35
CA GLN A 116 -16.70 -10.37 4.75
C GLN A 116 -17.83 -10.18 3.73
N GLY A 117 -18.86 -9.40 4.07
CA GLY A 117 -19.96 -9.08 3.15
C GLY A 117 -19.47 -8.34 1.90
N MET A 118 -18.56 -7.38 2.08
CA MET A 118 -17.93 -6.64 0.99
C MET A 118 -17.08 -7.51 0.07
N TRP A 119 -16.34 -8.48 0.62
CA TRP A 119 -15.51 -9.38 -0.18
C TRP A 119 -16.35 -10.24 -1.12
N GLN A 120 -17.52 -10.71 -0.66
CA GLN A 120 -18.45 -11.49 -1.48
C GLN A 120 -19.00 -10.68 -2.66
N SER A 121 -19.41 -9.42 -2.43
CA SER A 121 -19.92 -8.56 -3.51
C SER A 121 -18.83 -8.19 -4.52
N MET A 122 -17.61 -7.93 -4.04
CA MET A 122 -16.45 -7.60 -4.88
C MET A 122 -16.02 -8.77 -5.79
N ILE A 123 -16.05 -10.01 -5.29
CA ILE A 123 -15.77 -11.21 -6.11
C ILE A 123 -16.79 -11.35 -7.25
N GLY A 124 -18.08 -11.09 -6.96
CA GLY A 124 -19.13 -11.11 -7.98
C GLY A 124 -18.83 -10.12 -9.11
N ALA A 125 -18.61 -8.85 -8.76
CA ALA A 125 -18.29 -7.79 -9.73
C ALA A 125 -17.01 -8.08 -10.52
N MET A 126 -15.97 -8.61 -9.88
CA MET A 126 -14.70 -8.93 -10.55
C MET A 126 -14.82 -10.07 -11.56
N ARG A 127 -15.67 -11.07 -11.31
CA ARG A 127 -15.81 -12.23 -12.19
C ARG A 127 -16.72 -11.97 -13.40
N GLN A 128 -17.77 -11.17 -13.23
CA GLN A 128 -18.87 -11.10 -14.21
C GLN A 128 -19.26 -9.67 -14.61
N GLY A 129 -18.78 -8.64 -13.90
CA GLY A 129 -19.14 -7.25 -14.17
C GLY A 129 -18.40 -6.63 -15.36
N THR A 130 -18.95 -5.54 -15.87
CA THR A 130 -18.31 -4.58 -16.78
C THR A 130 -17.18 -3.83 -16.06
N ALA A 131 -16.40 -3.05 -16.82
CA ALA A 131 -15.37 -2.20 -16.23
C ALA A 131 -15.94 -1.17 -15.25
N ILE A 132 -17.12 -0.59 -15.57
CA ILE A 132 -17.79 0.40 -14.72
C ILE A 132 -18.28 -0.24 -13.43
N GLU A 133 -18.96 -1.38 -13.50
CA GLU A 133 -19.45 -2.09 -12.31
C GLU A 133 -18.32 -2.54 -11.37
N ARG A 134 -17.14 -2.89 -11.92
CA ARG A 134 -15.95 -3.16 -11.11
C ARG A 134 -15.41 -1.91 -10.41
N MET A 135 -15.47 -0.75 -11.07
CA MET A 135 -15.08 0.53 -10.45
C MET A 135 -16.06 0.91 -9.34
N ASP A 136 -17.36 0.77 -9.58
CA ASP A 136 -18.41 1.06 -8.59
C ASP A 136 -18.28 0.15 -7.36
N ALA A 137 -18.06 -1.15 -7.56
CA ALA A 137 -17.80 -2.10 -6.47
C ALA A 137 -16.54 -1.73 -5.66
N ARG A 138 -15.49 -1.24 -6.33
CA ARG A 138 -14.28 -0.77 -5.65
C ARG A 138 -14.52 0.50 -4.86
N ILE A 139 -15.31 1.44 -5.38
CA ILE A 139 -15.69 2.68 -4.68
C ILE A 139 -16.48 2.35 -3.42
N ALA A 140 -17.54 1.56 -3.54
CA ALA A 140 -18.37 1.14 -2.42
C ALA A 140 -17.54 0.39 -1.33
N SER A 141 -16.55 -0.41 -1.77
CA SER A 141 -15.62 -1.08 -0.86
C SER A 141 -14.76 -0.08 -0.08
N MET A 142 -14.22 0.95 -0.73
CA MET A 142 -13.41 1.98 -0.05
C MET A 142 -14.24 2.81 0.92
N GLU A 143 -15.47 3.16 0.55
CA GLU A 143 -16.41 3.86 1.45
C GLU A 143 -16.74 3.01 2.69
N SER A 144 -16.99 1.72 2.49
CA SER A 144 -17.28 0.79 3.60
C SER A 144 -16.09 0.64 4.56
N MET A 145 -14.86 0.55 4.03
CA MET A 145 -13.65 0.54 4.86
C MET A 145 -13.48 1.84 5.66
N LEU A 146 -13.76 2.99 5.03
CA LEU A 146 -13.70 4.28 5.71
C LEU A 146 -14.70 4.35 6.88
N GLU A 147 -15.95 3.95 6.65
CA GLU A 147 -16.98 3.97 7.70
C GLU A 147 -16.64 2.98 8.82
N ALA A 148 -16.10 1.81 8.50
CA ALA A 148 -15.64 0.86 9.51
C ALA A 148 -14.50 1.43 10.37
N MET A 149 -13.54 2.15 9.77
CA MET A 149 -12.47 2.81 10.51
C MET A 149 -12.98 3.95 11.40
N LYS A 150 -13.95 4.74 10.91
CA LYS A 150 -14.63 5.77 11.73
C LYS A 150 -15.37 5.15 12.92
N ALA A 151 -16.00 3.99 12.74
CA ALA A 151 -16.71 3.28 13.80
C ALA A 151 -15.77 2.64 14.83
N LEU A 152 -14.59 2.18 14.40
CA LEU A 152 -13.58 1.57 15.28
C LEU A 152 -12.86 2.62 16.16
N LYS A 153 -12.57 3.80 15.59
CA LYS A 153 -11.76 4.85 16.24
C LYS A 153 -12.20 5.20 17.67
N PRO A 154 -13.49 5.39 18.00
CA PRO A 154 -13.92 5.69 19.37
C PRO A 154 -13.63 4.57 20.38
N ALA A 155 -13.74 3.30 19.96
CA ALA A 155 -13.41 2.17 20.82
C ALA A 155 -11.90 2.08 21.09
N THR A 156 -11.09 2.34 20.05
CA THR A 156 -9.63 2.45 20.18
C THR A 156 -9.25 3.61 21.11
N GLU A 157 -9.86 4.79 20.98
CA GLU A 157 -9.60 5.94 21.87
C GLU A 157 -9.93 5.62 23.34
N LYS A 158 -11.03 4.92 23.60
CA LYS A 158 -11.39 4.46 24.95
C LYS A 158 -10.39 3.45 25.51
N LEU A 159 -9.92 2.51 24.70
CA LEU A 159 -8.85 1.59 25.10
C LEU A 159 -7.58 2.37 25.47
N TYR A 160 -7.11 3.24 24.58
CA TYR A 160 -5.91 4.07 24.83
C TYR A 160 -6.01 4.93 26.09
N ALA A 161 -7.21 5.41 26.44
CA ALA A 161 -7.42 6.22 27.63
C ALA A 161 -7.15 5.46 28.94
N VAL A 162 -7.32 4.13 28.96
CA VAL A 162 -7.10 3.29 30.15
C VAL A 162 -5.76 2.57 30.17
N LEU A 163 -5.04 2.56 29.04
CA LEU A 163 -3.70 1.96 28.95
C LEU A 163 -2.64 2.79 29.70
N THR A 164 -1.65 2.09 30.27
CA THR A 164 -0.42 2.70 30.78
C THR A 164 0.46 3.20 29.63
N ASP A 165 1.48 4.00 29.92
CA ASP A 165 2.37 4.52 28.88
C ASP A 165 3.21 3.41 28.23
N GLU A 166 3.56 2.35 28.97
CA GLU A 166 4.20 1.15 28.44
C GLU A 166 3.28 0.41 27.47
N GLN A 167 2.02 0.20 27.86
CA GLN A 167 1.03 -0.48 27.02
C GLN A 167 0.71 0.32 25.76
N LYS A 168 0.65 1.67 25.84
CA LYS A 168 0.46 2.53 24.66
C LYS A 168 1.58 2.37 23.64
N LYS A 169 2.84 2.25 24.08
CA LYS A 169 3.97 2.01 23.15
C LYS A 169 3.83 0.69 22.41
N VAL A 170 3.31 -0.35 23.07
CA VAL A 170 3.00 -1.64 22.44
C VAL A 170 1.82 -1.48 21.48
N ALA A 171 0.75 -0.80 21.91
CA ALA A 171 -0.42 -0.52 21.09
C ALA A 171 -0.05 0.23 19.80
N ASP A 172 0.83 1.24 19.87
CA ASP A 172 1.30 2.01 18.71
C ASP A 172 2.07 1.17 17.68
N GLN A 173 2.65 0.05 18.11
CA GLN A 173 3.38 -0.88 17.24
C GLN A 173 2.45 -1.94 16.63
N LEU A 174 1.37 -2.31 17.32
CA LEU A 174 0.54 -3.46 16.96
C LEU A 174 -0.84 -3.08 16.40
N ILE A 175 -1.39 -1.92 16.75
CA ILE A 175 -2.69 -1.45 16.29
C ILE A 175 -2.50 -0.63 15.01
N GLY A 176 -3.17 -1.05 13.93
CA GLY A 176 -3.14 -0.33 12.64
C GLY A 176 -1.95 -0.64 11.72
N MET A 177 -0.95 -1.39 12.18
CA MET A 177 0.23 -1.78 11.39
C MET A 177 0.02 -3.06 10.58
N ASP A 178 -1.03 -3.83 10.87
CA ASP A 178 -1.36 -5.09 10.22
C ASP A 178 -2.49 -4.93 9.20
N CYS A 179 -2.30 -5.50 8.01
CA CYS A 179 -3.28 -5.47 6.91
C CYS A 179 -4.66 -6.09 7.20
N GLY A 180 -4.92 -6.62 8.40
CA GLY A 180 -6.22 -7.13 8.84
C GLY A 180 -7.07 -6.13 9.63
N ALA A 181 -6.47 -5.03 10.09
CA ALA A 181 -7.12 -4.02 10.95
C ALA A 181 -7.47 -2.70 10.23
N MET A 182 -7.38 -2.63 8.90
CA MET A 182 -7.83 -1.50 8.04
C MET A 182 -9.05 -1.81 7.19
#